data_AF-A0A1Y4TEU0-F1
#
_entry.id   AF-A0A1Y4TEU0-F1
#
_cell.length_a   1.000
_cell.length_b   1.000
_cell.length_c   1.000
_cell.angle_alpha   90.00
_cell.angle_beta   90.00
_cell.angle_gamma   90.00
#
_symmetry.space_group_name_H-M   'P 1'
#
loop_
_entity.id
_entity.type
_entity.pdbx_description
1 polymer ?
#
loop_
_entity_poly.entity_id
_entity_poly.type
_entity_poly.pdbx_seq_one_letter_code
_entity_poly.pdbx_strand_id
1 'polypeptide(L)'
;MKPAKRLLAALLVLAFAGCSQPSSVPPPSSTTSAEQATSTPAPTRSPVFWQEWTDPFSPEVARELENRAGSWWEEQLDRPSRYAWVMDIQSRYLPPEQWSEEPNLADILTFSQELDSSALEQGTAGICRVDFTFWYQPETYYMGPQYGDGACYVYLLVYQDPTREAQSISGWYSPETTAQRPENPDASSLGLNDYQYTMLTHQCRALAAAGITTLPEDWTAQELARYLVARGQDFGRKPEEWAANTAYDFLPGMILSIDFTGEDDAWANAPSPDLLKAITPEDWETALAALDTPTGNWTYQKEEGQVTAVLEGDVAYTFSLCPGFAEWNSRTFCTSIREL
;
A
#
# COMPACT_ATOMS: atom_id res chain seq x y z
N MET A 1 -16.13 11.64 -37.71
CA MET A 1 -16.50 10.77 -36.58
C MET A 1 -15.30 9.92 -36.20
N LYS A 2 -14.68 10.25 -35.07
CA LYS A 2 -13.59 9.54 -34.39
C LYS A 2 -13.91 9.66 -32.89
N PRO A 3 -13.84 8.59 -32.08
CA PRO A 3 -14.04 8.74 -30.64
C PRO A 3 -12.80 9.38 -30.01
N ALA A 4 -13.02 10.40 -29.19
CA ALA A 4 -12.00 11.09 -28.42
C ALA A 4 -11.58 10.22 -27.24
N LYS A 5 -10.26 10.00 -27.11
CA LYS A 5 -9.61 9.34 -25.98
C LYS A 5 -9.86 10.19 -24.72
N ARG A 6 -10.50 9.62 -23.70
CA ARG A 6 -10.52 10.18 -22.34
C ARG A 6 -9.22 9.78 -21.65
N LEU A 7 -8.36 10.74 -21.37
CA LEU A 7 -7.25 10.58 -20.43
C LEU A 7 -7.86 10.42 -19.03
N LEU A 8 -7.61 9.29 -18.37
CA LEU A 8 -7.73 9.19 -16.92
C LEU A 8 -6.53 9.93 -16.32
N ALA A 9 -6.78 11.01 -15.58
CA ALA A 9 -5.76 11.64 -14.75
C ALA A 9 -5.55 10.75 -13.51
N ALA A 10 -4.36 10.19 -13.39
CA ALA A 10 -3.93 9.51 -12.17
C ALA A 10 -3.78 10.56 -11.06
N LEU A 11 -4.61 10.46 -10.01
CA LEU A 11 -4.47 11.25 -8.80
C LEU A 11 -3.20 10.79 -8.06
N LEU A 12 -2.18 11.65 -8.11
CA LEU A 12 -0.97 11.55 -7.31
C LEU A 12 -1.29 12.10 -5.91
N VAL A 13 -1.53 11.24 -4.93
CA VAL A 13 -1.68 11.66 -3.53
C VAL A 13 -0.27 11.91 -2.97
N LEU A 14 0.13 13.19 -2.93
CA LEU A 14 1.35 13.63 -2.25
C LEU A 14 1.07 13.97 -0.79
N ALA A 15 1.93 13.41 0.06
CA ALA A 15 2.25 13.67 1.46
C ALA A 15 1.63 14.90 2.15
N PHE A 16 0.90 14.65 3.24
CA PHE A 16 0.79 15.59 4.36
C PHE A 16 1.84 15.26 5.42
N ALA A 17 2.67 16.24 5.74
CA ALA A 17 3.64 16.23 6.83
C ALA A 17 3.00 16.65 8.16
N GLY A 18 3.38 15.98 9.25
CA GLY A 18 3.05 16.32 10.65
C GLY A 18 2.57 15.08 11.42
N CYS A 19 3.13 14.62 12.53
CA CYS A 19 4.14 15.17 13.44
C CYS A 19 5.00 14.02 13.99
N SER A 20 6.32 14.18 13.94
CA SER A 20 7.27 13.32 14.65
C SER A 20 7.13 13.53 16.16
N GLN A 21 6.95 12.47 16.94
CA GLN A 21 7.22 12.53 18.38
C GLN A 21 8.74 12.42 18.64
N PRO A 22 9.28 13.15 19.62
CA PRO A 22 10.72 13.27 19.82
C PRO A 22 11.30 12.07 20.57
N SER A 23 12.21 11.33 19.93
CA SER A 23 13.15 10.49 20.67
C SER A 23 14.20 11.38 21.33
N SER A 24 14.21 11.34 22.65
CA SER A 24 15.14 12.03 23.54
C SER A 24 16.55 11.46 23.47
N VAL A 25 17.48 12.23 22.89
CA VAL A 25 18.92 12.19 23.17
C VAL A 25 19.43 13.63 23.13
N PRO A 26 20.11 14.15 24.17
CA PRO A 26 20.55 15.54 24.17
C PRO A 26 21.85 15.69 23.36
N PRO A 27 21.95 16.68 22.43
CA PRO A 27 23.23 17.05 21.85
C PRO A 27 23.95 18.11 22.70
N PRO A 28 25.29 18.22 22.60
CA PRO A 28 26.09 19.10 23.43
C PRO A 28 25.91 20.58 23.06
N SER A 29 25.98 21.42 24.07
CA SER A 29 25.94 22.89 23.97
C SER A 29 26.94 23.42 22.96
N SER A 30 26.44 24.16 21.96
CA SER A 30 27.23 25.13 21.19
C SER A 30 26.35 26.30 20.78
N THR A 31 26.65 27.46 21.37
CA THR A 31 25.98 28.74 21.18
C THR A 31 26.25 29.27 19.78
N THR A 32 25.20 29.45 18.96
CA THR A 32 25.26 30.39 17.83
C THR A 32 23.89 31.03 17.63
N SER A 33 23.85 32.36 17.80
CA SER A 33 22.67 33.19 17.54
C SER A 33 22.34 33.21 16.05
N ALA A 34 21.08 32.99 15.70
CA ALA A 34 20.52 33.31 14.39
C ALA A 34 19.31 34.24 14.57
N GLU A 35 19.39 35.37 13.90
CA GLU A 35 18.45 36.49 13.87
C GLU A 35 17.13 36.05 13.22
N GLN A 36 16.03 36.10 13.97
CA GLN A 36 14.69 35.74 13.49
C GLN A 36 14.18 36.76 12.47
N ALA A 37 14.00 36.33 11.23
CA ALA A 37 13.13 37.02 10.29
C ALA A 37 11.67 36.86 10.75
N THR A 38 11.02 37.99 11.06
CA THR A 38 9.60 38.06 11.41
C THR A 38 8.74 37.83 10.19
N SER A 39 8.29 36.59 9.97
CA SER A 39 7.16 36.32 9.09
C SER A 39 5.85 36.73 9.79
N THR A 40 5.03 37.52 9.10
CA THR A 40 3.68 37.85 9.55
C THR A 40 2.86 36.55 9.63
N PRO A 41 2.21 36.23 10.76
CA PRO A 41 1.37 35.04 10.83
C PRO A 41 0.23 35.15 9.82
N ALA A 42 -0.03 34.05 9.10
CA ALA A 42 -1.24 33.92 8.29
C ALA A 42 -2.48 34.17 9.18
N PRO A 43 -3.56 34.77 8.64
CA PRO A 43 -4.76 35.00 9.42
C PRO A 43 -5.27 33.67 9.98
N THR A 44 -5.32 33.56 11.30
CA THR A 44 -5.95 32.46 12.01
C THR A 44 -7.44 32.51 11.70
N ARG A 45 -7.92 31.69 10.75
CA ARG A 45 -9.37 31.51 10.54
C ARG A 45 -9.92 30.98 11.86
N SER A 46 -10.79 31.76 12.51
CA SER A 46 -11.51 31.25 13.68
C SER A 46 -12.32 30.02 13.23
N PRO A 47 -12.34 28.92 14.01
CA PRO A 47 -13.17 27.77 13.68
C PRO A 47 -14.60 28.26 13.52
N VAL A 48 -15.22 27.93 12.38
CA VAL A 48 -16.65 28.19 12.18
C VAL A 48 -17.34 27.35 13.24
N PHE A 49 -18.09 27.98 14.15
CA PHE A 49 -18.80 27.25 15.19
C PHE A 49 -19.97 26.49 14.56
N TRP A 50 -19.73 25.23 14.23
CA TRP A 50 -20.73 24.32 13.64
C TRP A 50 -21.79 23.83 14.64
N GLN A 51 -21.68 24.20 15.92
CA GLN A 51 -22.60 23.79 16.99
C GLN A 51 -24.04 24.30 16.82
N GLU A 52 -24.27 25.32 15.99
CA GLU A 52 -25.61 25.87 15.71
C GLU A 52 -26.18 25.41 14.36
N TRP A 53 -25.48 24.54 13.63
CA TRP A 53 -25.99 24.00 12.37
C TRP A 53 -27.15 23.04 12.60
N THR A 54 -28.22 23.26 11.84
CA THR A 54 -29.31 22.30 11.74
C THR A 54 -28.95 21.29 10.66
N ASP A 55 -29.15 20.00 10.94
CA ASP A 55 -28.98 18.95 9.95
C ASP A 55 -29.90 19.23 8.73
N PRO A 56 -29.34 19.45 7.52
CA PRO A 56 -30.15 19.77 6.35
C PRO A 56 -30.78 18.52 5.71
N PHE A 57 -30.44 17.31 6.17
CA PHE A 57 -30.86 16.08 5.53
C PHE A 57 -31.99 15.37 6.29
N SER A 58 -32.90 14.76 5.53
CA SER A 58 -33.84 13.80 6.10
C SER A 58 -33.12 12.47 6.39
N PRO A 59 -33.70 11.59 7.24
CA PRO A 59 -33.13 10.26 7.49
C PRO A 59 -32.88 9.43 6.22
N GLU A 60 -33.73 9.59 5.20
CA GLU A 60 -33.58 8.90 3.91
C GLU A 60 -32.36 9.40 3.13
N VAL A 61 -32.13 10.73 3.10
CA VAL A 61 -30.97 11.30 2.43
C VAL A 61 -29.68 10.97 3.19
N ALA A 62 -29.71 11.02 4.53
CA ALA A 62 -28.59 10.59 5.36
C ALA A 62 -28.19 9.14 5.07
N ARG A 63 -29.16 8.21 4.97
CA ARG A 63 -28.92 6.82 4.62
C ARG A 63 -28.33 6.65 3.21
N GLU A 64 -28.73 7.47 2.25
CA GLU A 64 -28.15 7.44 0.91
C GLU A 64 -26.68 7.91 0.92
N LEU A 65 -26.36 8.96 1.67
CA LEU A 65 -24.99 9.42 1.86
C LEU A 65 -24.13 8.34 2.52
N GLU A 66 -24.66 7.63 3.53
CA GLU A 66 -24.01 6.48 4.16
C GLU A 66 -23.64 5.40 3.16
N ASN A 67 -24.61 4.91 2.39
CA ASN A 67 -24.39 3.84 1.42
C ASN A 67 -23.33 4.25 0.39
N ARG A 68 -23.39 5.48 -0.10
CA ARG A 68 -22.41 6.01 -1.05
C ARG A 68 -21.01 6.14 -0.45
N ALA A 69 -20.90 6.53 0.82
CA ALA A 69 -19.63 6.58 1.53
C ALA A 69 -18.98 5.19 1.58
N GLY A 70 -19.76 4.17 1.97
CA GLY A 70 -19.31 2.79 2.06
C GLY A 70 -18.86 2.25 0.70
N SER A 71 -19.69 2.36 -0.34
CA SER A 71 -19.36 1.88 -1.68
C SER A 71 -18.14 2.57 -2.28
N TRP A 72 -18.05 3.90 -2.16
CA TRP A 72 -16.88 4.64 -2.66
C TRP A 72 -15.60 4.21 -1.94
N TRP A 73 -15.65 4.01 -0.62
CA TRP A 73 -14.48 3.58 0.14
C TRP A 73 -14.04 2.15 -0.19
N GLU A 74 -15.00 1.24 -0.36
CA GLU A 74 -14.73 -0.12 -0.79
C GLU A 74 -13.97 -0.14 -2.14
N GLU A 75 -14.38 0.68 -3.10
CA GLU A 75 -13.67 0.86 -4.37
C GLU A 75 -12.25 1.43 -4.17
N GLN A 76 -12.03 2.33 -3.20
CA GLN A 76 -10.68 2.85 -2.91
C GLN A 76 -9.75 1.79 -2.31
N LEU A 77 -10.31 0.83 -1.58
CA LEU A 77 -9.61 -0.27 -0.93
C LEU A 77 -9.39 -1.48 -1.85
N ASP A 78 -10.03 -1.53 -3.02
CA ASP A 78 -9.82 -2.57 -4.03
C ASP A 78 -8.45 -2.41 -4.73
N ARG A 79 -7.41 -2.76 -3.97
CA ARG A 79 -6.00 -2.71 -4.39
C ARG A 79 -5.31 -3.99 -3.93
N PRO A 80 -5.45 -5.10 -4.66
CA PRO A 80 -5.00 -6.42 -4.21
C PRO A 80 -3.49 -6.53 -4.02
N SER A 81 -2.68 -5.71 -4.71
CA SER A 81 -1.24 -5.61 -4.48
C SER A 81 -0.88 -4.85 -3.20
N ARG A 82 -1.85 -4.17 -2.58
CA ARG A 82 -1.65 -3.38 -1.38
C ARG A 82 -2.26 -4.04 -0.15
N TYR A 83 -3.52 -4.45 -0.24
CA TYR A 83 -4.26 -5.02 0.88
C TYR A 83 -4.47 -6.52 0.67
N ALA A 84 -4.02 -7.32 1.63
CA ALA A 84 -4.24 -8.75 1.66
C ALA A 84 -5.68 -9.07 2.11
N TRP A 85 -6.18 -8.32 3.10
CA TRP A 85 -7.57 -8.38 3.52
C TRP A 85 -8.10 -7.00 3.83
N VAL A 86 -9.38 -6.81 3.53
CA VAL A 86 -10.20 -5.67 3.92
C VAL A 86 -11.52 -6.23 4.44
N MET A 87 -11.92 -5.82 5.62
CA MET A 87 -13.07 -6.36 6.32
C MET A 87 -13.82 -5.27 7.09
N ASP A 88 -15.04 -5.60 7.51
CA ASP A 88 -15.86 -4.82 8.43
C ASP A 88 -16.05 -3.36 8.02
N ILE A 89 -16.18 -3.10 6.72
CA ILE A 89 -16.46 -1.75 6.21
C ILE A 89 -17.85 -1.33 6.70
N GLN A 90 -17.89 -0.30 7.53
CA GLN A 90 -19.10 0.26 8.11
C GLN A 90 -19.10 1.78 7.93
N SER A 91 -20.08 2.27 7.18
CA SER A 91 -20.30 3.69 6.95
C SER A 91 -21.43 4.23 7.81
N ARG A 92 -21.26 5.43 8.38
CA ARG A 92 -22.32 6.19 9.04
C ARG A 92 -22.26 7.66 8.67
N TYR A 93 -23.42 8.30 8.58
CA TYR A 93 -23.57 9.72 8.39
C TYR A 93 -23.45 10.39 9.76
N LEU A 94 -22.73 11.50 9.79
CA LEU A 94 -22.48 12.27 10.99
C LEU A 94 -23.26 13.57 10.88
N PRO A 95 -24.39 13.70 11.60
CA PRO A 95 -25.11 14.96 11.64
C PRO A 95 -24.29 16.02 12.39
N PRO A 96 -24.47 17.33 12.10
CA PRO A 96 -23.64 18.39 12.63
C PRO A 96 -23.49 18.40 14.16
N GLU A 97 -24.53 18.01 14.90
CA GLU A 97 -24.51 17.92 16.36
C GLU A 97 -23.52 16.89 16.91
N GLN A 98 -23.11 15.89 16.12
CA GLN A 98 -22.15 14.86 16.53
C GLN A 98 -20.70 15.26 16.22
N TRP A 99 -20.45 16.30 15.41
CA TRP A 99 -19.10 16.59 14.92
C TRP A 99 -18.10 16.95 16.02
N SER A 100 -18.56 17.55 17.12
CA SER A 100 -17.70 17.86 18.27
C SER A 100 -17.35 16.65 19.13
N GLU A 101 -18.10 15.56 19.00
CA GLU A 101 -17.89 14.32 19.74
C GLU A 101 -16.96 13.35 18.99
N GLU A 102 -16.83 13.54 17.68
CA GLU A 102 -16.03 12.71 16.80
C GLU A 102 -14.52 13.06 16.90
N PRO A 103 -13.65 12.06 17.15
CA PRO A 103 -12.22 12.29 17.31
C PRO A 103 -11.61 12.99 16.10
N ASN A 104 -10.84 14.06 16.36
CA ASN A 104 -10.12 14.88 15.38
C ASN A 104 -10.99 15.58 14.31
N LEU A 105 -12.30 15.32 14.24
CA LEU A 105 -13.14 15.84 13.16
C LEU A 105 -13.25 17.36 13.20
N ALA A 106 -13.41 17.95 14.38
CA ALA A 106 -13.46 19.40 14.54
C ALA A 106 -12.19 20.10 14.01
N ASP A 107 -11.01 19.52 14.28
CA ASP A 107 -9.74 20.04 13.77
C ASP A 107 -9.64 19.86 12.26
N ILE A 108 -10.02 18.69 11.74
CA ILE A 108 -10.05 18.40 10.30
C ILE A 108 -10.92 19.42 9.56
N LEU A 109 -12.14 19.67 10.03
CA LEU A 109 -13.05 20.64 9.41
C LEU A 109 -12.54 22.08 9.49
N THR A 110 -11.70 22.39 10.48
CA THR A 110 -11.12 23.74 10.66
C THR A 110 -9.89 23.95 9.78
N PHE A 111 -9.04 22.94 9.63
CA PHE A 111 -7.71 23.07 9.03
C PHE A 111 -7.56 22.41 7.66
N SER A 112 -8.55 21.63 7.20
CA SER A 112 -8.50 21.03 5.87
C SER A 112 -8.61 22.10 4.80
N GLN A 113 -7.54 22.25 4.00
CA GLN A 113 -7.46 23.22 2.92
C GLN A 113 -8.24 22.78 1.68
N GLU A 114 -8.48 21.48 1.54
CA GLU A 114 -9.14 20.89 0.36
C GLU A 114 -10.64 20.68 0.57
N LEU A 115 -11.16 20.92 1.79
CA LEU A 115 -12.57 20.74 2.11
C LEU A 115 -13.45 21.67 1.27
N ASP A 116 -14.42 21.11 0.54
CA ASP A 116 -15.51 21.87 -0.08
C ASP A 116 -16.50 22.36 1.01
N SER A 117 -16.08 23.37 1.77
CA SER A 117 -16.87 23.95 2.86
C SER A 117 -18.16 24.60 2.33
N SER A 118 -18.15 25.07 1.08
CA SER A 118 -19.33 25.65 0.44
C SER A 118 -20.43 24.60 0.24
N ALA A 119 -20.08 23.37 -0.14
CA ALA A 119 -21.08 22.31 -0.30
C ALA A 119 -21.71 21.89 1.04
N LEU A 120 -20.91 21.84 2.11
CA LEU A 120 -21.38 21.63 3.48
C LEU A 120 -22.31 22.76 3.92
N GLU A 121 -21.89 24.02 3.76
CA GLU A 121 -22.66 25.23 4.15
C GLU A 121 -24.00 25.33 3.44
N GLN A 122 -24.09 24.85 2.20
CA GLN A 122 -25.32 24.84 1.41
C GLN A 122 -26.20 23.61 1.67
N GLY A 123 -25.76 22.66 2.51
CA GLY A 123 -26.48 21.40 2.74
C GLY A 123 -26.52 20.49 1.51
N THR A 124 -25.56 20.63 0.60
CA THR A 124 -25.46 19.80 -0.63
C THR A 124 -24.45 18.67 -0.50
N ALA A 125 -23.72 18.60 0.61
CA ALA A 125 -22.85 17.51 1.00
C ALA A 125 -22.92 17.29 2.50
N GLY A 126 -22.70 16.04 2.93
CA GLY A 126 -22.67 15.63 4.33
C GLY A 126 -21.36 14.96 4.69
N ILE A 127 -21.08 14.86 5.99
CA ILE A 127 -19.92 14.14 6.51
C ILE A 127 -20.33 12.71 6.82
N CYS A 128 -19.55 11.75 6.32
CA CYS A 128 -19.66 10.35 6.70
C CYS A 128 -18.36 9.88 7.32
N ARG A 129 -18.45 8.98 8.30
CA ARG A 129 -17.31 8.19 8.78
C ARG A 129 -17.41 6.78 8.23
N VAL A 130 -16.29 6.26 7.76
CA VAL A 130 -16.17 4.86 7.37
C VAL A 130 -15.14 4.20 8.27
N ASP A 131 -15.57 3.24 9.08
CA ASP A 131 -14.73 2.35 9.88
C ASP A 131 -14.48 1.07 9.07
N PHE A 132 -13.27 0.51 9.18
CA PHE A 132 -12.86 -0.68 8.44
C PHE A 132 -11.65 -1.32 9.11
N THR A 133 -11.39 -2.58 8.81
CA THR A 133 -10.19 -3.30 9.24
C THR A 133 -9.43 -3.78 8.01
N PHE A 134 -8.11 -3.63 8.00
CA PHE A 134 -7.29 -4.11 6.88
C PHE A 134 -5.97 -4.71 7.34
N TRP A 135 -5.38 -5.50 6.45
CA TRP A 135 -4.00 -5.96 6.55
C TRP A 135 -3.31 -5.78 5.21
N TYR A 136 -2.10 -5.24 5.24
CA TYR A 136 -1.27 -5.07 4.05
C TYR A 136 -0.73 -6.40 3.53
N GLN A 137 -0.47 -6.40 2.21
CA GLN A 137 0.45 -7.36 1.60
C GLN A 137 1.86 -7.15 2.18
N PRO A 138 2.68 -8.21 2.34
CA PRO A 138 4.04 -8.09 2.87
C PRO A 138 4.88 -7.06 2.08
N GLU A 139 4.75 -7.04 0.75
CA GLU A 139 5.47 -6.14 -0.14
C GLU A 139 5.23 -4.66 0.19
N THR A 140 4.01 -4.33 0.61
CA THR A 140 3.65 -2.95 0.93
C THR A 140 4.47 -2.42 2.10
N TYR A 141 4.82 -3.25 3.08
CA TYR A 141 5.64 -2.82 4.22
C TYR A 141 7.04 -2.37 3.81
N TYR A 142 7.67 -3.04 2.85
CA TYR A 142 8.95 -2.62 2.29
C TYR A 142 8.85 -1.30 1.52
N MET A 143 7.65 -0.91 1.09
CA MET A 143 7.40 0.40 0.47
C MET A 143 7.13 1.52 1.48
N GLY A 144 7.17 1.23 2.78
CA GLY A 144 7.03 2.22 3.86
C GLY A 144 5.61 2.79 3.98
N PRO A 145 4.60 1.97 4.32
CA PRO A 145 3.24 2.45 4.49
C PRO A 145 3.17 3.41 5.68
N GLN A 146 2.27 4.38 5.61
CA GLN A 146 2.14 5.42 6.64
C GLN A 146 1.63 4.88 7.98
N TYR A 147 0.86 3.79 7.95
CA TYR A 147 0.20 3.18 9.11
C TYR A 147 0.45 1.69 9.14
N GLY A 148 0.27 1.05 10.29
CA GLY A 148 0.26 -0.43 10.41
C GLY A 148 -1.12 -1.02 10.12
N ASP A 149 -1.19 -2.35 10.14
CA ASP A 149 -2.45 -3.08 10.01
C ASP A 149 -3.42 -2.84 11.16
N GLY A 150 -4.70 -3.16 10.91
CA GLY A 150 -5.72 -3.24 11.93
C GLY A 150 -6.94 -2.39 11.61
N ALA A 151 -7.68 -2.09 12.67
CA ALA A 151 -8.87 -1.26 12.58
C ALA A 151 -8.47 0.19 12.32
N CYS A 152 -9.19 0.84 11.41
CA CYS A 152 -9.00 2.22 11.03
C CYS A 152 -10.34 2.89 10.74
N TYR A 153 -10.32 4.22 10.69
CA TYR A 153 -11.42 4.99 10.13
C TYR A 153 -10.93 6.17 9.29
N VAL A 154 -11.83 6.64 8.43
CA VAL A 154 -11.67 7.85 7.61
C VAL A 154 -12.95 8.68 7.67
N TYR A 155 -12.80 10.00 7.57
CA TYR A 155 -13.92 10.90 7.30
C TYR A 155 -13.99 11.27 5.82
N LEU A 156 -15.19 11.19 5.27
CA LEU A 156 -15.51 11.50 3.89
C LEU A 156 -16.50 12.67 3.83
N LEU A 157 -16.30 13.55 2.87
CA LEU A 157 -17.33 14.48 2.41
C LEU A 157 -18.07 13.83 1.23
N VAL A 158 -19.38 13.64 1.39
CA VAL A 158 -20.23 12.95 0.41
C VAL A 158 -21.29 13.90 -0.12
N TYR A 159 -21.31 14.12 -1.43
CA TYR A 159 -22.23 15.04 -2.09
C TYR A 159 -23.61 14.40 -2.31
N GLN A 160 -24.71 15.15 -2.20
CA GLN A 160 -26.03 14.65 -2.60
C GLN A 160 -26.08 14.32 -4.10
N ASP A 161 -25.39 15.11 -4.93
CA ASP A 161 -25.29 14.87 -6.37
C ASP A 161 -24.52 13.55 -6.62
N PRO A 162 -25.16 12.53 -7.22
CA PRO A 162 -24.53 11.24 -7.50
C PRO A 162 -23.44 11.30 -8.57
N THR A 163 -23.37 12.40 -9.33
CA THR A 163 -22.32 12.58 -10.35
C THR A 163 -21.01 13.11 -9.78
N ARG A 164 -21.01 13.55 -8.52
CA ARG A 164 -19.81 13.98 -7.80
C ARG A 164 -19.26 12.82 -6.95
N GLU A 165 -17.97 12.55 -7.10
CA GLU A 165 -17.26 11.58 -6.26
C GLU A 165 -17.16 12.09 -4.83
N ALA A 166 -17.19 11.17 -3.86
CA ALA A 166 -16.89 11.51 -2.47
C ALA A 166 -15.42 11.95 -2.34
N GLN A 167 -15.15 12.75 -1.33
CA GLN A 167 -13.81 13.25 -1.04
C GLN A 167 -13.36 12.73 0.32
N SER A 168 -12.19 12.12 0.39
CA SER A 168 -11.51 11.88 1.68
C SER A 168 -11.00 13.21 2.23
N ILE A 169 -11.44 13.57 3.44
CA ILE A 169 -11.06 14.84 4.08
C ILE A 169 -10.12 14.62 5.28
N SER A 170 -9.78 13.38 5.59
CA SER A 170 -8.87 13.01 6.68
C SER A 170 -7.96 11.85 6.30
N GLY A 171 -6.83 11.75 7.00
CA GLY A 171 -5.99 10.54 7.01
C GLY A 171 -6.66 9.39 7.76
N TRP A 172 -5.97 8.24 7.78
CA TRP A 172 -6.43 7.01 8.40
C TRP A 172 -6.07 7.08 9.88
N TYR A 173 -7.05 6.87 10.74
CA TYR A 173 -6.81 6.84 12.18
C TYR A 173 -7.04 5.44 12.70
N SER A 174 -5.99 4.88 13.30
CA SER A 174 -6.07 3.58 13.98
C SER A 174 -6.54 3.79 15.42
N PRO A 175 -7.74 3.32 15.80
CA PRO A 175 -8.01 3.04 17.21
C PRO A 175 -7.02 2.00 17.74
N GLU A 176 -6.71 2.04 19.04
CA GLU A 176 -5.99 0.98 19.76
C GLU A 176 -6.83 -0.31 19.70
N THR A 177 -6.71 -1.08 18.62
CA THR A 177 -7.51 -2.28 18.44
C THR A 177 -6.65 -3.39 17.87
N THR A 178 -6.55 -4.47 18.63
CA THR A 178 -5.79 -5.68 18.28
C THR A 178 -6.65 -6.60 17.40
N ALA A 179 -7.09 -6.11 16.24
CA ALA A 179 -7.79 -6.96 15.29
C ALA A 179 -6.87 -8.14 14.92
N GLN A 180 -7.38 -9.37 15.01
CA GLN A 180 -6.60 -10.56 14.65
C GLN A 180 -6.63 -10.75 13.13
N ARG A 181 -5.45 -10.93 12.54
CA ARG A 181 -5.29 -11.27 11.13
C ARG A 181 -6.01 -12.59 10.83
N PRO A 182 -6.76 -12.69 9.73
CA PRO A 182 -7.35 -13.96 9.31
C PRO A 182 -6.25 -15.02 9.11
N GLU A 183 -6.37 -16.17 9.78
CA GLU A 183 -5.40 -17.25 9.67
C GLU A 183 -5.40 -17.88 8.27
N ASN A 184 -4.22 -18.11 7.69
CA ASN A 184 -4.09 -18.91 6.48
C ASN A 184 -3.80 -20.39 6.82
N PRO A 185 -4.70 -21.34 6.46
CA PRO A 185 -4.52 -22.75 6.79
C PRO A 185 -3.32 -23.38 6.05
N ASP A 186 -3.01 -22.93 4.84
CA ASP A 186 -1.87 -23.44 4.07
C ASP A 186 -0.55 -22.97 4.69
N ALA A 187 -0.49 -21.70 5.13
CA ALA A 187 0.65 -21.18 5.90
C ALA A 187 0.86 -22.00 7.18
N SER A 188 -0.22 -22.25 7.92
CA SER A 188 -0.22 -23.03 9.16
C SER A 188 0.24 -24.47 8.93
N SER A 189 -0.18 -25.10 7.83
CA SER A 189 0.21 -26.47 7.47
C SER A 189 1.72 -26.61 7.20
N LEU A 190 2.35 -25.54 6.70
CA LEU A 190 3.79 -25.43 6.51
C LEU A 190 4.49 -24.87 7.76
N GLY A 191 3.76 -24.53 8.82
CA GLY A 191 4.31 -23.87 10.01
C GLY A 191 5.04 -22.58 9.67
N LEU A 192 4.48 -21.80 8.75
CA LEU A 192 4.89 -20.44 8.39
C LEU A 192 3.84 -19.48 8.95
N ASN A 193 4.23 -18.24 9.23
CA ASN A 193 3.23 -17.18 9.38
C ASN A 193 2.71 -16.73 8.00
N ASP A 194 1.63 -15.95 8.00
CA ASP A 194 0.98 -15.53 6.78
C ASP A 194 1.86 -14.66 5.88
N TYR A 195 2.75 -13.84 6.45
CA TYR A 195 3.66 -12.99 5.67
C TYR A 195 4.70 -13.84 4.93
N GLN A 196 5.34 -14.79 5.62
CA GLN A 196 6.29 -15.72 5.04
C GLN A 196 5.65 -16.57 3.94
N TYR A 197 4.45 -17.09 4.19
CA TYR A 197 3.74 -17.88 3.20
C TYR A 197 3.35 -17.03 1.97
N THR A 198 2.84 -15.82 2.18
CA THR A 198 2.49 -14.92 1.07
C THR A 198 3.72 -14.58 0.24
N MET A 199 4.83 -14.20 0.87
CA MET A 199 6.12 -13.96 0.20
C MET A 199 6.57 -15.18 -0.62
N LEU A 200 6.52 -16.38 -0.03
CA LEU A 200 6.87 -17.63 -0.72
C LEU A 200 6.04 -17.83 -1.98
N THR A 201 4.72 -17.67 -1.89
CA THR A 201 3.82 -17.88 -3.04
C THR A 201 4.05 -16.84 -4.14
N HIS A 202 4.24 -15.57 -3.79
CA HIS A 202 4.52 -14.50 -4.74
C HIS A 202 5.87 -14.71 -5.44
N GLN A 203 6.92 -15.08 -4.70
CA GLN A 203 8.22 -15.41 -5.25
C GLN A 203 8.16 -16.61 -6.20
N CYS A 204 7.51 -17.71 -5.78
CA CYS A 204 7.32 -18.89 -6.63
C CYS A 204 6.62 -18.56 -7.94
N ARG A 205 5.51 -17.81 -7.87
CA ARG A 205 4.76 -17.36 -9.05
C ARG A 205 5.66 -16.52 -9.97
N ALA A 206 6.41 -15.57 -9.43
CA ALA A 206 7.26 -14.69 -10.21
C ALA A 206 8.44 -15.42 -10.88
N LEU A 207 9.12 -16.31 -10.15
CA LEU A 207 10.21 -17.13 -10.69
C LEU A 207 9.73 -18.00 -11.86
N ALA A 208 8.60 -18.69 -11.67
CA ALA A 208 8.04 -19.56 -12.69
C ALA A 208 7.48 -18.77 -13.89
N ALA A 209 6.80 -17.64 -13.66
CA ALA A 209 6.31 -16.76 -14.74
C ALA A 209 7.46 -16.17 -15.57
N ALA A 210 8.60 -15.89 -14.94
CA ALA A 210 9.78 -15.39 -15.62
C ALA A 210 10.63 -16.50 -16.27
N GLY A 211 10.32 -17.78 -16.02
CA GLY A 211 11.09 -18.92 -16.52
C GLY A 211 12.50 -19.02 -15.93
N ILE A 212 12.69 -18.57 -14.68
CA ILE A 212 13.99 -18.53 -14.01
C ILE A 212 14.37 -19.93 -13.54
N THR A 213 15.56 -20.39 -13.91
CA THR A 213 16.15 -21.68 -13.50
C THR A 213 17.51 -21.53 -12.80
N THR A 214 18.04 -20.32 -12.69
CA THR A 214 19.33 -19.99 -12.05
C THR A 214 19.20 -18.85 -11.06
N LEU A 215 20.22 -18.64 -10.22
CA LEU A 215 20.27 -17.51 -9.29
C LEU A 215 20.69 -16.19 -9.98
N PRO A 216 20.42 -15.02 -9.38
CA PRO A 216 20.60 -13.73 -10.04
C PRO A 216 22.00 -13.43 -10.59
N GLU A 217 23.05 -14.03 -10.03
CA GLU A 217 24.43 -13.90 -10.53
C GLU A 217 24.62 -14.38 -11.96
N ASP A 218 23.78 -15.30 -12.42
CA ASP A 218 23.87 -15.94 -13.74
C ASP A 218 22.81 -15.43 -14.73
N TRP A 219 21.97 -14.47 -14.32
CA TRP A 219 20.88 -13.96 -15.16
C TRP A 219 21.39 -13.13 -16.34
N THR A 220 20.70 -13.27 -17.46
CA THR A 220 20.74 -12.35 -18.59
C THR A 220 19.89 -11.12 -18.32
N ALA A 221 20.10 -10.05 -19.11
CA ALA A 221 19.29 -8.84 -19.06
C ALA A 221 17.79 -9.13 -19.30
N GLN A 222 17.50 -10.08 -20.20
CA GLN A 222 16.14 -10.51 -20.50
C GLN A 222 15.48 -11.26 -19.33
N GLU A 223 16.22 -12.13 -18.64
CA GLU A 223 15.71 -12.84 -17.45
C GLU A 223 15.43 -11.86 -16.30
N LEU A 224 16.35 -10.91 -16.06
CA LEU A 224 16.12 -9.84 -15.09
C LEU A 224 14.87 -9.01 -15.44
N ALA A 225 14.68 -8.64 -16.71
CA ALA A 225 13.50 -7.90 -17.15
C ALA A 225 12.20 -8.67 -16.88
N ARG A 226 12.16 -9.97 -17.24
CA ARG A 226 11.02 -10.86 -16.97
C ARG A 226 10.72 -10.96 -15.48
N TYR A 227 11.75 -11.17 -14.67
CA TYR A 227 11.58 -11.30 -13.22
C TYR A 227 11.01 -10.02 -12.60
N LEU A 228 11.56 -8.85 -12.94
CA LEU A 228 11.08 -7.56 -12.41
C LEU A 228 9.64 -7.26 -12.84
N VAL A 229 9.28 -7.57 -14.09
CA VAL A 229 7.92 -7.40 -14.61
C VAL A 229 6.92 -8.35 -13.93
N ALA A 230 7.32 -9.59 -13.62
CA ALA A 230 6.48 -10.55 -12.90
C ALA A 230 6.36 -10.19 -11.41
N ARG A 231 7.49 -10.03 -10.73
CA ARG A 231 7.57 -9.79 -9.28
C ARG A 231 7.09 -8.39 -8.88
N GLY A 232 7.30 -7.40 -9.74
CA GLY A 232 6.92 -6.01 -9.48
C GLY A 232 5.42 -5.80 -9.29
N GLN A 233 4.58 -6.70 -9.81
CA GLN A 233 3.13 -6.62 -9.64
C GLN A 233 2.70 -6.72 -8.18
N ASP A 234 3.40 -7.51 -7.37
CA ASP A 234 3.15 -7.61 -5.92
C ASP A 234 3.55 -6.34 -5.17
N PHE A 235 4.47 -5.55 -5.74
CA PHE A 235 4.83 -4.21 -5.28
C PHE A 235 3.92 -3.12 -5.90
N GLY A 236 2.78 -3.51 -6.47
CA GLY A 236 1.81 -2.60 -7.09
C GLY A 236 2.30 -1.91 -8.35
N ARG A 237 3.32 -2.47 -9.02
CA ARG A 237 3.81 -1.94 -10.30
C ARG A 237 3.06 -2.55 -11.45
N LYS A 238 2.68 -1.70 -12.39
CA LYS A 238 2.16 -2.18 -13.66
C LYS A 238 3.32 -2.59 -14.54
N PRO A 239 3.19 -3.67 -15.31
CA PRO A 239 4.24 -4.14 -16.21
C PRO A 239 4.82 -3.02 -17.10
N GLU A 240 3.98 -2.15 -17.65
CA GLU A 240 4.39 -1.04 -18.52
C GLU A 240 5.22 0.07 -17.82
N GLU A 241 5.14 0.19 -16.49
CA GLU A 241 5.88 1.20 -15.72
C GLU A 241 7.39 0.90 -15.67
N TRP A 242 7.76 -0.37 -15.84
CA TRP A 242 9.16 -0.80 -15.90
C TRP A 242 9.87 -0.29 -17.16
N ALA A 243 9.20 -0.38 -18.32
CA ALA A 243 9.73 0.06 -19.61
C ALA A 243 9.83 1.60 -19.72
N ALA A 244 8.98 2.33 -18.99
CA ALA A 244 8.93 3.79 -19.02
C ALA A 244 10.08 4.48 -18.27
N ASN A 245 10.95 3.71 -17.59
CA ASN A 245 12.04 4.21 -16.73
C ASN A 245 11.56 5.23 -15.67
N THR A 246 10.29 5.15 -15.29
CA THR A 246 9.68 5.93 -14.20
C THR A 246 9.74 5.20 -12.87
N ALA A 247 10.26 3.97 -12.86
CA ALA A 247 10.45 3.18 -11.66
C ALA A 247 11.61 3.76 -10.86
N TYR A 248 11.34 4.02 -9.58
CA TYR A 248 12.32 4.43 -8.58
C TYR A 248 13.63 3.65 -8.72
N ASP A 249 14.76 4.35 -8.88
CA ASP A 249 16.09 3.75 -9.09
C ASP A 249 16.49 2.71 -8.03
N PHE A 250 15.79 2.62 -6.90
CA PHE A 250 16.04 1.67 -5.82
C PHE A 250 15.18 0.38 -5.88
N LEU A 251 14.04 0.39 -6.58
CA LEU A 251 13.07 -0.72 -6.51
C LEU A 251 13.63 -2.06 -7.05
N PRO A 252 14.34 -2.11 -8.20
CA PRO A 252 14.98 -3.35 -8.64
C PRO A 252 15.92 -3.94 -7.58
N GLY A 253 16.79 -3.11 -6.99
CA GLY A 253 17.72 -3.52 -5.95
C GLY A 253 17.00 -4.04 -4.71
N MET A 254 15.94 -3.35 -4.28
CA MET A 254 15.12 -3.75 -3.15
C MET A 254 14.46 -5.12 -3.38
N ILE A 255 13.81 -5.33 -4.54
CA ILE A 255 13.17 -6.62 -4.87
C ILE A 255 14.19 -7.76 -4.82
N LEU A 256 15.34 -7.60 -5.47
CA LEU A 256 16.37 -8.65 -5.48
C LEU A 256 16.97 -8.90 -4.09
N SER A 257 17.16 -7.85 -3.30
CA SER A 257 17.64 -7.99 -1.93
C SER A 257 16.64 -8.76 -1.06
N ILE A 258 15.35 -8.42 -1.15
CA ILE A 258 14.29 -9.12 -0.40
C ILE A 258 14.21 -10.59 -0.80
N ASP A 259 14.24 -10.87 -2.11
CA ASP A 259 13.95 -12.21 -2.63
C ASP A 259 15.15 -13.16 -2.65
N PHE A 260 16.39 -12.66 -2.61
CA PHE A 260 17.59 -13.49 -2.73
C PHE A 260 18.63 -13.28 -1.62
N THR A 261 18.38 -12.35 -0.68
CA THR A 261 19.32 -12.07 0.42
C THR A 261 18.67 -12.29 1.79
N GLY A 262 19.36 -13.07 2.63
CA GLY A 262 18.92 -13.35 4.00
C GLY A 262 19.20 -12.24 5.01
N GLU A 263 20.11 -11.31 4.69
CA GLU A 263 20.42 -10.16 5.54
C GLU A 263 19.26 -9.15 5.53
N ASP A 264 18.87 -8.67 6.71
CA ASP A 264 17.67 -7.83 6.89
C ASP A 264 17.95 -6.32 6.77
N ASP A 265 19.23 -5.94 6.66
CA ASP A 265 19.68 -4.59 7.04
C ASP A 265 19.97 -3.65 5.86
N ALA A 266 19.73 -4.08 4.61
CA ALA A 266 20.15 -3.30 3.44
C ALA A 266 19.11 -3.17 2.31
N TRP A 267 17.94 -3.82 2.38
CA TRP A 267 16.98 -3.84 1.27
C TRP A 267 16.52 -2.42 0.87
N ALA A 268 16.36 -1.51 1.83
CA ALA A 268 15.93 -0.13 1.57
C ALA A 268 16.98 0.71 0.82
N ASN A 269 18.26 0.33 0.91
CA ASN A 269 19.39 1.00 0.26
C ASN A 269 20.10 0.08 -0.74
N ALA A 270 19.47 -1.03 -1.12
CA ALA A 270 20.07 -2.02 -2.00
C ALA A 270 20.33 -1.36 -3.36
N PRO A 271 21.57 -1.39 -3.86
CA PRO A 271 21.87 -0.80 -5.15
C PRO A 271 21.15 -1.58 -6.24
N SER A 272 20.65 -0.88 -7.25
CA SER A 272 20.15 -1.55 -8.45
C SER A 272 21.27 -2.38 -9.11
N PRO A 273 20.94 -3.56 -9.66
CA PRO A 273 21.92 -4.42 -10.32
C PRO A 273 22.49 -3.70 -11.54
N ASP A 274 23.80 -3.80 -11.78
CA ASP A 274 24.43 -3.21 -12.96
C ASP A 274 23.84 -3.77 -14.27
N LEU A 275 23.35 -5.00 -14.24
CA LEU A 275 22.65 -5.67 -15.33
C LEU A 275 21.42 -4.89 -15.83
N LEU A 276 20.79 -4.07 -14.99
CA LEU A 276 19.66 -3.20 -15.37
C LEU A 276 20.05 -2.26 -16.54
N LYS A 277 21.30 -1.81 -16.59
CA LYS A 277 21.82 -0.92 -17.65
C LYS A 277 21.95 -1.61 -18.99
N ALA A 278 21.96 -2.94 -19.01
CA ALA A 278 22.05 -3.74 -20.22
C ALA A 278 20.68 -4.11 -20.81
N ILE A 279 19.59 -3.87 -20.07
CA ILE A 279 18.23 -4.16 -20.55
C ILE A 279 17.84 -3.17 -21.65
N THR A 280 17.45 -3.72 -22.79
CA THR A 280 16.99 -2.94 -23.94
C THR A 280 15.47 -2.77 -23.93
N PRO A 281 14.90 -1.82 -24.70
CA PRO A 281 13.46 -1.74 -24.89
C PRO A 281 12.82 -3.04 -25.41
N GLU A 282 13.53 -3.77 -26.28
CA GLU A 282 13.07 -5.06 -26.81
C GLU A 282 12.99 -6.14 -25.72
N ASP A 283 13.92 -6.12 -24.76
CA ASP A 283 13.87 -7.02 -23.60
C ASP A 283 12.62 -6.76 -22.75
N TRP A 284 12.27 -5.49 -22.51
CA TRP A 284 11.04 -5.13 -21.81
C TRP A 284 9.80 -5.56 -22.59
N GLU A 285 9.73 -5.28 -23.89
CA GLU A 285 8.61 -5.72 -24.74
C GLU A 285 8.44 -7.24 -24.72
N THR A 286 9.56 -7.97 -24.79
CA THR A 286 9.56 -9.43 -24.70
C THR A 286 9.10 -9.92 -23.33
N ALA A 287 9.55 -9.27 -22.25
CA ALA A 287 9.12 -9.60 -20.90
C ALA A 287 7.61 -9.41 -20.70
N LEU A 288 7.06 -8.31 -21.22
CA LEU A 288 5.63 -8.01 -21.18
C LEU A 288 4.80 -9.04 -21.95
N ALA A 289 5.29 -9.47 -23.10
CA ALA A 289 4.61 -10.44 -23.95
C ALA A 289 4.67 -11.88 -23.40
N ALA A 290 5.67 -12.19 -22.57
CA ALA A 290 5.93 -13.52 -22.03
C ALA A 290 5.34 -13.76 -20.63
N LEU A 291 4.61 -12.79 -20.05
CA LEU A 291 3.93 -12.95 -18.78
C LEU A 291 2.74 -13.92 -18.90
N ASP A 292 3.01 -15.20 -18.94
CA ASP A 292 2.01 -16.22 -18.65
C ASP A 292 2.06 -16.55 -17.16
N THR A 293 0.91 -16.53 -16.50
CA THR A 293 0.83 -17.08 -15.14
C THR A 293 0.97 -18.59 -15.27
N PRO A 294 2.01 -19.21 -14.70
CA PRO A 294 2.20 -20.64 -14.81
C PRO A 294 0.98 -21.33 -14.21
N THR A 295 0.26 -22.10 -15.02
CA THR A 295 -0.87 -22.91 -14.57
C THR A 295 -0.33 -24.25 -14.13
N GLY A 296 -0.50 -24.59 -12.85
CA GLY A 296 -0.12 -25.89 -12.35
C GLY A 296 -0.22 -25.96 -10.83
N ASN A 297 -0.11 -27.17 -10.29
CA ASN A 297 -0.15 -27.37 -8.85
C ASN A 297 1.25 -27.27 -8.24
N TRP A 298 1.38 -26.38 -7.26
CA TRP A 298 2.57 -26.31 -6.43
C TRP A 298 2.55 -27.39 -5.36
N THR A 299 3.70 -28.04 -5.16
CA THR A 299 3.94 -28.88 -3.98
C THR A 299 5.02 -28.24 -3.13
N TYR A 300 4.80 -28.20 -1.81
CA TYR A 300 5.70 -27.57 -0.85
C TYR A 300 6.19 -28.60 0.16
N GLN A 301 7.50 -28.62 0.38
CA GLN A 301 8.15 -29.47 1.38
C GLN A 301 9.05 -28.61 2.26
N LYS A 302 8.78 -28.62 3.57
CA LYS A 302 9.58 -27.89 4.56
C LYS A 302 10.57 -28.82 5.24
N GLU A 303 11.83 -28.41 5.28
CA GLU A 303 12.92 -29.10 5.97
C GLU A 303 13.83 -28.06 6.63
N GLU A 304 14.16 -28.23 7.91
CA GLU A 304 15.23 -27.50 8.62
C GLU A 304 15.38 -26.00 8.28
N GLY A 305 14.31 -25.20 8.45
CA GLY A 305 14.37 -23.76 8.20
C GLY A 305 14.38 -23.36 6.73
N GLN A 306 14.05 -24.30 5.84
CA GLN A 306 13.88 -24.09 4.41
C GLN A 306 12.56 -24.67 3.90
N VAL A 307 12.08 -24.14 2.78
CA VAL A 307 10.92 -24.66 2.05
C VAL A 307 11.33 -24.85 0.60
N THR A 308 11.13 -26.07 0.09
CA THR A 308 11.26 -26.36 -1.34
C THR A 308 9.89 -26.37 -1.98
N ALA A 309 9.72 -25.57 -3.02
CA ALA A 309 8.51 -25.47 -3.82
C ALA A 309 8.78 -26.07 -5.22
N VAL A 310 7.88 -26.93 -5.68
CA VAL A 310 7.97 -27.58 -7.00
C VAL A 310 6.67 -27.34 -7.77
N LEU A 311 6.78 -26.77 -8.97
CA LEU A 311 5.66 -26.65 -9.91
C LEU A 311 5.65 -27.87 -10.83
N GLU A 312 4.64 -28.72 -10.70
CA GLU A 312 4.37 -29.91 -11.54
C GLU A 312 5.52 -30.89 -11.81
N GLY A 313 6.66 -30.73 -11.13
CA GLY A 313 7.84 -31.57 -11.29
C GLY A 313 8.87 -31.05 -12.31
N ASP A 314 8.75 -29.80 -12.78
CA ASP A 314 9.70 -29.23 -13.76
C ASP A 314 10.91 -28.57 -13.07
N VAL A 315 10.66 -27.67 -12.13
CA VAL A 315 11.69 -26.90 -11.43
C VAL A 315 11.41 -26.89 -9.92
N ALA A 316 12.45 -27.11 -9.13
CA ALA A 316 12.45 -26.99 -7.69
C ALA A 316 13.14 -25.69 -7.26
N TYR A 317 12.43 -24.86 -6.50
CA TYR A 317 12.93 -23.65 -5.89
C TYR A 317 13.05 -23.86 -4.38
N THR A 318 14.25 -23.69 -3.81
CA THR A 318 14.47 -23.80 -2.37
C THR A 318 14.67 -22.43 -1.75
N PHE A 319 13.85 -22.15 -0.73
CA PHE A 319 13.84 -20.89 0.00
C PHE A 319 14.27 -21.11 1.44
N SER A 320 15.13 -20.23 1.95
CA SER A 320 15.44 -20.16 3.38
C SER A 320 14.45 -19.23 4.08
N LEU A 321 14.14 -19.54 5.34
CA LEU A 321 13.26 -18.72 6.17
C LEU A 321 14.05 -17.57 6.81
N CYS A 322 13.53 -16.35 6.69
CA CYS A 322 13.96 -15.19 7.45
C CYS A 322 12.88 -14.84 8.48
N PRO A 323 13.19 -14.91 9.79
CA PRO A 323 12.21 -14.57 10.83
C PRO A 323 11.89 -13.06 10.90
N GLY A 324 12.74 -12.21 10.32
CA GLY A 324 12.62 -10.76 10.43
C GLY A 324 12.90 -10.24 11.86
N PHE A 325 12.89 -8.92 12.02
CA PHE A 325 12.89 -8.25 13.33
C PHE A 325 11.47 -8.08 13.92
N ALA A 326 10.45 -8.25 13.08
CA ALA A 326 9.03 -8.21 13.39
C ALA A 326 8.26 -9.19 12.48
N GLU A 327 7.04 -9.53 12.87
CA GLU A 327 6.23 -10.49 12.10
C GLU A 327 6.00 -10.02 10.65
N TRP A 328 5.71 -8.73 10.44
CA TRP A 328 5.42 -8.19 9.11
C TRP A 328 6.61 -8.25 8.13
N ASN A 329 7.85 -8.29 8.63
CA ASN A 329 9.05 -8.31 7.80
C ASN A 329 9.69 -9.71 7.70
N SER A 330 9.08 -10.69 8.35
CA SER A 330 9.41 -12.10 8.16
C SER A 330 9.09 -12.52 6.72
N ARG A 331 10.01 -13.25 6.10
CA ARG A 331 9.95 -13.58 4.67
C ARG A 331 10.66 -14.88 4.33
N THR A 332 10.59 -15.25 3.08
CA THR A 332 11.44 -16.26 2.44
C THR A 332 12.42 -15.59 1.49
N PHE A 333 13.56 -16.23 1.24
CA PHE A 333 14.49 -15.83 0.18
C PHE A 333 15.02 -17.07 -0.54
N CYS A 334 15.09 -17.01 -1.86
CA CYS A 334 15.52 -18.11 -2.71
C CYS A 334 17.03 -18.30 -2.57
N THR A 335 17.45 -19.56 -2.37
CA THR A 335 18.86 -19.92 -2.15
C THR A 335 19.36 -21.00 -3.11
N SER A 336 18.46 -21.68 -3.80
CA SER A 336 18.80 -22.72 -4.78
C SER A 336 17.65 -22.92 -5.74
N ILE A 337 17.99 -23.22 -6.99
CA ILE A 337 17.05 -23.57 -8.06
C ILE A 337 17.61 -24.81 -8.77
N ARG A 338 16.76 -25.80 -9.04
CA ARG A 338 17.17 -27.06 -9.66
C ARG A 338 16.09 -27.55 -10.61
N GLU A 339 16.46 -27.79 -11.87
CA GLU A 339 15.64 -28.53 -12.83
C GLU A 339 15.57 -30.02 -12.42
N LEU A 340 14.38 -30.64 -12.55
CA LEU A 340 14.10 -31.97 -12.00
C LEU A 340 14.17 -33.11 -13.04
#